data_AF-A0AAN0YG97-F1
#
_entry.id   AF-A0AAN0YG97-F1
#
_cell.length_a   1.000
_cell.length_b   1.000
_cell.length_c   1.000
_cell.angle_alpha   90.00
_cell.angle_beta   90.00
_cell.angle_gamma   90.00
#
_symmetry.space_group_name_H-M   'P 1'
#
loop_
_entity.id
_entity.type
_entity.pdbx_description
1 polymer ?
#
loop_
_entity_poly.entity_id
_entity_poly.type
_entity_poly.pdbx_seq_one_letter_code
_entity_poly.pdbx_strand_id
1 'polypeptide(L)'
;MDFLQLLHSRWLRWFGLNICLAIAYAWTAEISLVFTTLPGTVASVWLPSGLTLGLILLFGNKILPSIALGSLWVISFDLIERDPNISIQAFFWVNFGCIAGNLVQPLLARFILKK
;
A
#
# COMPACT_ATOMS: atom_id res chain seq x y z
N MET A 1 -21.12 -4.65 -27.25
CA MET A 1 -20.98 -4.40 -25.80
C MET A 1 -20.43 -3.00 -25.66
N ASP A 2 -21.27 -2.03 -25.27
CA ASP A 2 -20.90 -0.60 -25.33
C ASP A 2 -19.87 -0.23 -24.26
N PHE A 3 -18.84 0.55 -24.64
CA PHE A 3 -17.79 1.05 -23.75
C PHE A 3 -18.36 1.83 -22.54
N LEU A 4 -19.50 2.51 -22.74
CA LEU A 4 -20.23 3.22 -21.67
C LEU A 4 -20.90 2.29 -20.66
N GLN A 5 -21.29 1.07 -21.05
CA GLN A 5 -21.82 0.07 -20.12
C GLN A 5 -20.73 -0.56 -19.25
N LEU A 6 -19.50 -0.69 -19.78
CA LEU A 6 -18.34 -1.16 -19.02
C LEU A 6 -17.96 -0.20 -17.88
N LEU A 7 -18.05 1.12 -18.09
CA LEU A 7 -17.86 2.15 -17.05
C LEU A 7 -18.89 2.06 -15.91
N HIS A 8 -20.09 1.54 -16.19
CA HIS A 8 -21.13 1.31 -15.19
C HIS A 8 -20.96 -0.01 -14.41
N SER A 9 -20.04 -0.88 -14.86
CA SER A 9 -19.79 -2.15 -14.18
C SER A 9 -19.20 -1.91 -12.80
N ARG A 10 -19.86 -2.44 -11.77
CA ARG A 10 -19.37 -2.39 -10.37
C ARG A 10 -17.93 -2.90 -10.27
N TRP A 11 -17.56 -3.89 -11.07
CA TRP A 11 -16.20 -4.45 -11.11
C TRP A 11 -15.17 -3.45 -11.60
N LEU A 12 -15.43 -2.75 -12.70
CA LEU A 12 -14.51 -1.77 -13.25
C LEU A 12 -14.33 -0.59 -12.30
N ARG A 13 -15.40 -0.18 -11.61
CA ARG A 13 -15.33 0.85 -10.56
C ARG A 13 -14.42 0.43 -9.40
N TRP A 14 -14.55 -0.80 -8.91
CA TRP A 14 -13.68 -1.29 -7.83
C TRP A 14 -12.24 -1.50 -8.27
N PHE A 15 -12.04 -1.95 -9.52
CA PHE A 15 -10.71 -2.06 -10.10
C PHE A 15 -10.04 -0.69 -10.19
N GLY A 16 -10.71 0.29 -10.82
CA GLY A 16 -10.20 1.67 -10.92
C GLY A 16 -9.93 2.29 -9.56
N LEU A 17 -10.84 2.12 -8.59
CA LEU A 17 -10.62 2.56 -7.21
C LEU A 17 -9.35 1.91 -6.62
N ASN A 18 -9.17 0.60 -6.81
CA ASN A 18 -8.02 -0.08 -6.23
C ASN A 18 -6.69 0.42 -6.83
N ILE A 19 -6.66 0.71 -8.12
CA ILE A 19 -5.49 1.31 -8.80
C ILE A 19 -5.22 2.72 -8.27
N CYS A 20 -6.23 3.59 -8.20
CA CYS A 20 -6.06 4.94 -7.67
C CYS A 20 -5.55 4.94 -6.22
N LEU A 21 -6.08 4.05 -5.38
CA LEU A 21 -5.63 3.93 -3.99
C LEU A 21 -4.24 3.30 -3.86
N ALA A 22 -3.84 2.40 -4.77
CA ALA A 22 -2.48 1.88 -4.81
C ALA A 22 -1.47 2.98 -5.18
N ILE A 23 -1.83 3.87 -6.11
CA ILE A 23 -1.02 5.05 -6.45
C ILE A 23 -0.91 6.00 -5.25
N ALA A 24 -2.02 6.29 -4.57
CA ALA A 24 -2.02 7.12 -3.36
C ALA A 24 -1.16 6.49 -2.24
N TYR A 25 -1.24 5.17 -2.08
CA TYR A 25 -0.36 4.43 -1.17
C TYR A 25 1.11 4.64 -1.55
N ALA A 26 1.46 4.43 -2.82
CA ALA A 26 2.83 4.57 -3.28
C ALA A 26 3.37 5.98 -3.00
N TRP A 27 2.63 7.03 -3.37
CA TRP A 27 3.04 8.42 -3.10
C TRP A 27 3.23 8.71 -1.62
N THR A 28 2.31 8.28 -0.75
CA THR A 28 2.48 8.49 0.70
C THR A 28 3.67 7.72 1.27
N ALA A 29 4.00 6.56 0.70
CA ALA A 29 5.19 5.79 1.10
C ALA A 29 6.48 6.47 0.64
N GLU A 30 6.55 6.95 -0.60
CA GLU A 30 7.69 7.73 -1.12
C GLU A 30 7.97 8.96 -0.25
N ILE A 31 6.91 9.72 0.11
CA ILE A 31 7.03 10.86 1.02
C ILE A 31 7.57 10.41 2.39
N SER A 32 7.11 9.27 2.90
CA SER A 32 7.59 8.70 4.18
C SER A 32 9.06 8.32 4.12
N LEU A 33 9.53 7.80 2.99
CA LEU A 33 10.95 7.47 2.77
C LEU A 33 11.81 8.74 2.79
N VAL A 34 11.35 9.85 2.18
CA VAL A 34 12.04 11.15 2.28
C VAL A 34 12.16 11.60 3.74
N PHE A 35 11.08 11.51 4.53
CA PHE A 35 11.15 11.86 5.96
C PHE A 35 12.12 10.99 6.75
N THR A 36 12.31 9.74 6.33
CA THR A 36 13.20 8.79 7.01
C THR A 36 14.68 9.08 6.72
N THR A 37 15.00 9.79 5.64
CA THR A 37 16.38 10.15 5.27
C THR A 37 16.80 11.55 5.74
N LEU A 38 15.91 12.33 6.35
CA LEU A 38 16.24 13.66 6.85
C LEU A 38 17.26 13.59 8.01
N PRO A 39 18.37 14.37 7.95
CA PRO A 39 19.34 14.41 9.03
C PRO A 39 18.76 15.07 10.29
N GLY A 40 18.97 14.46 11.45
CA GLY A 40 18.52 14.94 12.76
C GLY A 40 17.62 13.95 13.50
N THR A 41 17.02 14.36 14.61
CA THR A 41 16.06 13.57 15.40
C THR A 41 14.62 13.78 14.92
N VAL A 42 14.39 13.73 13.61
CA VAL A 42 13.03 13.76 13.07
C VAL A 42 12.46 12.35 13.16
N ALA A 43 11.28 12.21 13.78
CA ALA A 43 10.63 10.90 13.87
C ALA A 43 10.26 10.39 12.47
N SER A 44 10.64 9.15 12.15
CA SER A 44 10.16 8.48 10.94
C SER A 44 8.65 8.27 11.06
N VAL A 45 7.90 8.77 10.08
CA VAL A 45 6.44 8.64 10.01
C VAL A 45 6.08 7.82 8.78
N TRP A 46 5.39 6.70 8.98
CA TRP A 46 4.85 5.89 7.89
C TRP A 46 3.43 6.34 7.54
N LEU A 47 3.32 7.33 6.66
CA LEU A 47 2.05 7.90 6.21
C LEU A 47 1.07 6.88 5.60
N PRO A 48 1.51 5.82 4.88
CA PRO A 48 0.60 4.81 4.37
C PRO A 48 -0.26 4.14 5.45
N SER A 49 0.24 4.02 6.69
CA SER A 49 -0.55 3.47 7.80
C SER A 49 -1.81 4.29 8.09
N GLY A 50 -1.68 5.62 8.15
CA GLY A 50 -2.80 6.52 8.41
C GLY A 50 -3.81 6.51 7.25
N LEU A 51 -3.30 6.54 6.01
CA LEU A 51 -4.12 6.44 4.81
C LEU A 51 -4.93 5.14 4.80
N THR A 52 -4.27 3.99 4.98
CA THR A 52 -4.91 2.67 4.90
C THR A 52 -5.90 2.42 6.02
N LEU A 53 -5.67 2.96 7.22
CA LEU A 53 -6.66 2.95 8.29
C LEU A 53 -7.93 3.72 7.90
N GLY A 54 -7.81 4.95 7.40
CA GLY A 54 -8.96 5.72 6.93
C GLY A 54 -9.73 4.99 5.83
N LEU A 55 -9.01 4.45 4.85
CA LEU A 55 -9.59 3.70 3.73
C LEU A 55 -10.29 2.42 4.17
N ILE A 56 -9.72 1.65 5.10
CA ILE A 56 -10.36 0.39 5.55
C ILE A 56 -11.61 0.64 6.39
N LEU A 57 -11.68 1.78 7.09
CA LEU A 57 -12.88 2.19 7.82
C LEU A 57 -14.01 2.62 6.86
N LEU A 58 -13.68 3.31 5.77
CA LEU A 58 -14.64 3.78 4.75
C LEU A 58 -15.10 2.67 3.80
N PHE A 59 -14.17 1.87 3.27
CA PHE A 59 -14.42 0.92 2.18
C PHE A 59 -14.36 -0.54 2.60
N GLY A 60 -13.97 -0.82 3.84
CA GLY A 60 -13.82 -2.18 4.35
C GLY A 60 -12.67 -2.94 3.67
N ASN A 61 -12.81 -4.26 3.56
CA ASN A 61 -11.74 -5.13 3.05
C ASN A 61 -11.53 -5.00 1.53
N LYS A 62 -12.33 -4.18 0.83
CA LYS A 62 -12.25 -4.01 -0.63
C LYS A 62 -11.00 -3.26 -1.10
N ILE A 63 -10.28 -2.63 -0.16
CA ILE A 63 -9.05 -1.85 -0.39
C ILE A 63 -7.78 -2.65 -0.11
N LEU A 64 -7.87 -3.88 0.40
CA LEU A 64 -6.70 -4.71 0.65
C LEU A 64 -5.81 -4.91 -0.60
N PRO A 65 -6.38 -5.10 -1.82
CA PRO A 65 -5.55 -5.19 -3.02
C PRO A 65 -4.73 -3.92 -3.27
N SER A 66 -5.30 -2.73 -3.01
CA SER A 66 -4.55 -1.46 -3.12
C SER A 66 -3.33 -1.40 -2.22
N ILE A 67 -3.47 -1.85 -0.96
CA ILE A 67 -2.37 -1.88 0.01
C ILE A 67 -1.27 -2.80 -0.48
N ALA A 68 -1.64 -4.01 -0.93
CA ALA A 68 -0.69 -4.99 -1.41
C ALA A 68 0.05 -4.50 -2.66
N LEU A 69 -0.67 -3.96 -3.66
CA LEU A 69 -0.09 -3.47 -4.90
C LEU A 69 0.80 -2.25 -4.67
N GLY A 70 0.33 -1.26 -3.90
CA GLY A 70 1.11 -0.07 -3.56
C GLY A 70 2.36 -0.40 -2.75
N SER A 71 2.25 -1.33 -1.78
CA SER A 71 3.39 -1.84 -1.02
C SER A 71 4.39 -2.55 -1.92
N LEU A 72 3.92 -3.49 -2.74
CA LEU A 72 4.77 -4.27 -3.66
C LEU A 72 5.57 -3.34 -4.56
N TRP A 73 4.94 -2.32 -5.14
CA TRP A 73 5.62 -1.33 -5.96
C TRP A 73 6.77 -0.66 -5.21
N VAL A 74 6.48 0.06 -4.12
CA VAL A 74 7.49 0.87 -3.43
C VAL A 74 8.60 0.02 -2.84
N ILE A 75 8.26 -1.11 -2.22
CA ILE A 75 9.25 -2.02 -1.62
C ILE A 75 10.12 -2.64 -2.71
N SER A 76 9.54 -3.08 -3.83
CA SER A 76 10.33 -3.69 -4.91
C SER A 76 11.31 -2.70 -5.53
N PHE A 77 10.87 -1.46 -5.79
CA PHE A 77 11.73 -0.42 -6.33
C PHE A 77 12.86 -0.05 -5.35
N ASP A 78 12.54 0.21 -4.08
CA ASP A 78 13.54 0.55 -3.05
C ASP A 78 14.56 -0.58 -2.85
N LEU A 79 14.13 -1.85 -2.88
CA LEU A 79 15.03 -3.00 -2.75
C LEU A 79 15.99 -3.15 -3.93
N ILE A 80 15.48 -3.02 -5.17
CA ILE A 80 16.30 -3.15 -6.37
C ILE A 80 17.30 -2.00 -6.48
N GLU A 81 16.91 -0.79 -6.09
CA GLU A 81 17.80 0.38 -6.10
C GLU A 81 18.92 0.25 -5.07
N ARG A 82 18.61 -0.24 -3.86
CA ARG A 82 19.59 -0.39 -2.78
C ARG A 82 20.52 -1.59 -2.96
N ASP A 83 20.01 -2.70 -3.48
CA ASP A 83 20.78 -3.91 -3.76
C ASP A 83 20.42 -4.50 -5.14
N PRO A 84 21.12 -4.05 -6.20
CA PRO A 84 20.87 -4.54 -7.56
C PRO A 84 21.13 -6.05 -7.75
N ASN A 85 21.88 -6.68 -6.83
CA ASN A 85 22.22 -8.10 -6.89
C ASN A 85 21.43 -8.93 -5.86
N ILE A 86 20.35 -8.37 -5.29
CA ILE A 86 19.51 -9.06 -4.32
C ILE A 86 19.05 -10.42 -4.85
N SER A 87 19.21 -11.46 -4.03
CA SER A 87 18.75 -12.81 -4.40
C SER A 87 17.22 -12.84 -4.56
N ILE A 88 16.74 -13.62 -5.53
CA ILE A 88 15.29 -13.78 -5.79
C ILE A 88 14.54 -14.22 -4.53
N GLN A 89 15.15 -15.10 -3.73
CA GLN A 89 14.56 -15.57 -2.48
C GLN A 89 14.41 -14.43 -1.45
N ALA A 90 15.46 -13.61 -1.26
CA ALA A 90 15.40 -12.46 -0.37
C ALA A 90 14.36 -11.43 -0.85
N PHE A 91 14.35 -11.12 -2.14
CA PHE A 91 13.36 -10.22 -2.75
C PHE A 91 11.92 -10.66 -2.45
N PHE A 92 11.62 -11.96 -2.64
CA PHE A 92 10.31 -12.52 -2.36
C PHE A 92 9.95 -12.44 -0.87
N TRP A 93 10.84 -12.87 0.01
CA TRP A 93 10.55 -12.93 1.45
C TRP A 93 10.38 -11.55 2.08
N VAL A 94 11.19 -10.57 1.68
CA VAL A 94 11.06 -9.20 2.17
C VAL A 94 9.75 -8.59 1.69
N ASN A 95 9.42 -8.69 0.39
CA ASN A 95 8.15 -8.19 -0.12
C ASN A 95 6.96 -8.85 0.58
N PHE A 96 6.97 -10.18 0.72
CA PHE A 96 5.90 -10.92 1.39
C PHE A 96 5.72 -10.45 2.85
N GLY A 97 6.80 -10.38 3.62
CA GLY A 97 6.76 -9.96 5.03
C GLY A 97 6.24 -8.53 5.19
N CYS A 98 6.76 -7.59 4.40
CA CYS A 98 6.34 -6.19 4.46
C CYS A 98 4.88 -5.99 4.01
N ILE A 99 4.45 -6.64 2.91
CA ILE A 99 3.06 -6.58 2.45
C ILE A 99 2.11 -7.18 3.51
N ALA A 100 2.47 -8.32 4.11
CA ALA A 100 1.68 -8.92 5.17
C ALA A 100 1.54 -7.97 6.37
N GLY A 101 2.63 -7.34 6.80
CA GLY A 101 2.60 -6.32 7.86
C GLY A 101 1.68 -5.14 7.53
N ASN A 102 1.81 -4.59 6.32
CA ASN A 102 0.99 -3.47 5.85
C ASN A 102 -0.50 -3.82 5.72
N LEU A 103 -0.84 -5.08 5.48
CA LEU A 103 -2.24 -5.56 5.47
C LEU A 103 -2.79 -5.80 6.88
N VAL A 104 -1.98 -6.40 7.76
CA VAL A 104 -2.37 -6.73 9.14
C VAL A 104 -2.65 -5.46 9.93
N GLN A 105 -1.83 -4.41 9.78
CA GLN A 105 -1.96 -3.18 10.55
C GLN A 105 -3.37 -2.53 10.49
N PRO A 106 -3.93 -2.19 9.32
CA PRO A 106 -5.26 -1.58 9.24
C PRO A 106 -6.39 -2.56 9.60
N LEU A 107 -6.21 -3.87 9.37
CA LEU A 107 -7.18 -4.88 9.79
C LEU A 107 -7.28 -4.97 11.32
N LEU A 108 -6.14 -5.04 11.99
CA LEU A 108 -6.07 -5.06 13.45
C LEU A 108 -6.60 -3.76 14.04
N ALA A 109 -6.18 -2.61 13.51
CA ALA A 109 -6.66 -1.31 13.97
C ALA A 109 -8.18 -1.18 13.82
N ARG A 110 -8.75 -1.60 12.68
CA ARG A 110 -10.20 -1.64 12.48
C ARG A 110 -10.90 -2.58 13.46
N PHE A 111 -10.32 -3.75 13.76
CA PHE A 111 -10.88 -4.68 14.75
C PHE A 111 -10.94 -4.05 16.14
N ILE A 112 -9.87 -3.39 16.57
CA ILE A 112 -9.78 -2.70 17.87
C ILE A 112 -10.82 -1.56 17.95
N LEU A 113 -10.94 -0.75 16.90
CA LEU A 113 -11.85 0.40 16.88
C LEU A 113 -13.34 0.04 16.80
N LYS A 114 -13.66 -1.17 16.34
CA LYS A 114 -15.04 -1.68 16.25
C LYS A 114 -15.46 -2.51 17.46
N LYS A 115 -14.56 -2.70 18.42
CA LYS A 115 -14.84 -3.35 19.70
C LYS A 115 -15.42 -2.34 20.68
#